data_AF-A0A8J6N195-F1
#
_entry.id   AF-A0A8J6N195-F1
#
_cell.length_a   1.000
_cell.length_b   1.000
_cell.length_c   1.000
_cell.angle_alpha   90.00
_cell.angle_beta   90.00
_cell.angle_gamma   90.00
#
_symmetry.space_group_name_H-M   'P 1'
#
loop_
_entity.id
_entity.type
_entity.pdbx_description
1 polymer ?
#
loop_
_entity_poly.entity_id
_entity_poly.type
_entity_poly.pdbx_seq_one_letter_code
_entity_poly.pdbx_strand_id
1 'polypeptide(L)' 'MGNWFKTTLLLGAMTALIVWIGGLFGGKQGMIMAFILAMGMNFFSYWYSDKIVLKMYRAKEVGPNDFPGLY' A
#
# COMPACT_ATOMS: atom_id res chain seq x y z
N MET A 1 13.35 0.03 -19.26
CA MET A 1 14.15 -0.07 -18.02
C MET A 1 14.14 1.19 -17.13
N GLY A 2 13.35 2.25 -17.41
CA GLY A 2 13.38 3.49 -16.61
C GLY A 2 12.33 3.60 -15.48
N ASN A 3 11.30 2.76 -15.52
CA ASN A 3 10.16 2.89 -14.58
C ASN A 3 10.49 2.37 -13.19
N TRP A 4 11.27 1.28 -13.09
CA TRP A 4 11.70 0.73 -11.81
C TRP A 4 12.49 1.74 -10.98
N PHE A 5 13.38 2.53 -11.60
CA PHE A 5 14.12 3.57 -10.89
C PHE A 5 13.19 4.67 -10.36
N LYS A 6 12.26 5.16 -11.19
CA LYS A 6 11.27 6.17 -10.76
C LYS A 6 10.38 5.64 -9.65
N THR A 7 9.93 4.40 -9.75
CA THR A 7 9.09 3.76 -8.72
C THR A 7 9.86 3.57 -7.42
N THR A 8 11.08 3.05 -7.45
CA THR A 8 11.89 2.88 -6.24
C THR A 8 12.23 4.22 -5.59
N LEU A 9 12.55 5.24 -6.39
CA LEU A 9 12.79 6.59 -5.88
C LEU A 9 11.53 7.18 -5.23
N LEU A 10 10.37 7.04 -5.88
CA LEU A 10 9.10 7.53 -5.36
C LEU A 10 8.74 6.83 -4.04
N LEU A 11 8.82 5.49 -4.01
CA LEU A 11 8.53 4.69 -2.82
C LEU A 11 9.49 5.02 -1.69
N GLY A 12 10.80 5.12 -1.97
CA GLY A 12 11.81 5.52 -0.99
C GLY A 12 11.54 6.91 -0.41
N ALA A 13 11.18 7.88 -1.26
CA ALA A 13 10.82 9.24 -0.84
C ALA A 13 9.55 9.25 0.03
N MET A 14 8.53 8.47 -0.34
CA MET A 14 7.31 8.34 0.47
C MET A 14 7.59 7.72 1.84
N THR A 15 8.41 6.66 1.90
CA THR A 15 8.81 6.06 3.19
C THR A 15 9.60 7.06 4.04
N ALA A 16 10.55 7.78 3.46
CA ALA A 16 11.31 8.81 4.17
C ALA A 16 10.40 9.91 4.73
N LEU A 17 9.39 10.33 3.96
CA LEU A 17 8.41 11.32 4.39
C LEU A 17 7.58 10.82 5.59
N ILE A 18 7.12 9.58 5.56
CA ILE A 18 6.37 8.97 6.68
C ILE A 18 7.25 8.92 7.95
N VAL A 19 8.50 8.50 7.82
CA VAL A 19 9.44 8.44 8.95
C VAL A 19 9.74 9.83 9.49
N TRP A 20 9.94 10.82 8.62
CA TRP A 20 10.17 12.21 8.99
C TRP A 20 8.97 12.80 9.76
N ILE A 21 7.76 12.56 9.29
CA ILE A 21 6.52 12.93 10.01
C ILE A 21 6.49 12.26 11.38
N GLY A 22 6.77 10.95 11.46
CA GLY A 22 6.88 10.24 12.74
C GLY A 22 7.90 10.88 13.69
N GLY A 23 9.00 11.41 13.15
CA GLY A 23 10.00 12.18 13.89
C GLY A 23 9.48 13.49 14.46
N LEU A 24 8.60 14.19 13.75
CA LEU A 24 7.98 15.43 14.25
C LEU A 24 7.07 15.17 15.46
N PHE A 25 6.37 14.03 15.49
CA PHE A 25 5.44 13.69 16.57
C PHE A 25 6.10 13.04 17.80
N GLY A 26 7.23 12.34 17.63
CA GLY A 26 7.83 11.53 18.70
C GLY A 26 9.36 11.44 18.69
N GLY A 27 10.04 12.34 17.97
CA GLY A 27 11.50 12.33 17.84
C GLY A 27 12.02 11.01 17.27
N LYS A 28 13.18 10.55 17.76
CA LYS A 28 13.81 9.30 17.30
C LYS A 28 12.91 8.07 17.49
N GLN A 29 12.15 8.01 18.57
CA GLN A 29 11.26 6.88 18.84
C GLN A 29 10.04 6.90 17.91
N GLY A 30 9.50 8.07 17.61
CA GLY A 30 8.44 8.25 16.62
C GLY A 30 8.86 7.83 15.20
N MET A 31 10.10 8.14 14.80
CA MET A 31 10.67 7.67 13.52
C MET A 31 10.70 6.13 13.43
N ILE A 32 11.19 5.46 14.47
CA ILE A 32 11.28 3.99 14.50
C ILE A 32 9.88 3.38 14.49
N MET A 33 8.95 3.92 15.27
CA MET A 33 7.57 3.44 15.32
C MET A 33 6.87 3.61 13.95
N ALA A 34 7.04 4.77 13.31
CA ALA A 34 6.49 5.04 11.99
C ALA A 34 7.07 4.10 10.92
N PHE A 35 8.37 3.78 11.01
CA PHE A 35 9.00 2.83 10.11
C PHE A 35 8.44 1.40 10.29
N ILE A 36 8.30 0.93 11.54
CA ILE A 36 7.71 -0.38 11.84
C ILE A 36 6.25 -0.44 11.34
N LEU A 37 5.46 0.60 11.60
CA LEU A 37 4.09 0.69 11.10
C LEU A 37 4.04 0.69 9.57
N ALA A 38 4.93 1.43 8.90
CA ALA A 38 4.99 1.46 7.44
C ALA A 38 5.34 0.08 6.86
N MET A 39 6.26 -0.66 7.48
CA MET A 39 6.55 -2.05 7.10
C MET A 39 5.35 -2.97 7.34
N GLY A 40 4.72 -2.90 8.51
CA GLY A 40 3.54 -3.69 8.82
C GLY A 40 2.39 -3.42 7.86
N MET A 41 2.16 -2.15 7.51
CA MET A 41 1.16 -1.74 6.54
C MET A 41 1.48 -2.27 5.13
N ASN A 42 2.75 -2.24 4.71
CA ASN A 42 3.16 -2.83 3.42
C ASN A 42 2.93 -4.33 3.38
N PHE A 43 3.32 -5.05 4.44
CA PHE A 43 3.09 -6.51 4.53
C PHE A 43 1.61 -6.85 4.50
N PHE A 44 0.80 -6.16 5.33
CA PHE A 44 -0.64 -6.38 5.36
C PHE A 44 -1.29 -6.04 4.02
N SER A 45 -0.89 -4.93 3.40
CA SER A 45 -1.40 -4.51 2.10
C SER A 45 -1.02 -5.48 1.00
N TYR A 46 0.17 -6.09 1.04
CA TYR A 46 0.58 -7.11 0.07
C TYR A 46 -0.30 -8.37 0.20
N TRP A 47 -0.48 -8.88 1.41
CA TRP A 47 -1.22 -10.12 1.66
C TRP A 47 -2.74 -10.02 1.48
N TYR A 48 -3.32 -8.86 1.80
CA TYR A 48 -4.76 -8.60 1.71
C TYR A 48 -5.10 -7.64 0.57
N SER A 49 -4.19 -7.44 -0.39
CA SER A 49 -4.35 -6.49 -1.50
C SER A 49 -5.62 -6.76 -2.31
N ASP A 50 -5.95 -8.03 -2.52
CA ASP A 50 -7.14 -8.50 -3.23
C ASP A 50 -8.44 -7.98 -2.57
N LYS A 51 -8.59 -8.15 -1.27
CA LYS A 51 -9.79 -7.70 -0.55
C LYS A 51 -9.83 -6.18 -0.45
N ILE A 52 -8.68 -5.55 -0.24
CA ILE A 52 -8.58 -4.09 -0.14
C ILE A 52 -8.99 -3.46 -1.47
N VAL A 53 -8.48 -3.96 -2.60
CA VAL A 53 -8.78 -3.41 -3.92
C VAL A 53 -10.24 -3.65 -4.29
N LEU A 54 -10.78 -4.84 -4.05
CA LEU A 54 -12.19 -5.15 -4.29
C LEU A 54 -13.11 -4.23 -3.48
N LYS A 55 -12.81 -4.02 -2.19
CA LYS A 55 -13.58 -3.11 -1.33
C LYS A 55 -13.45 -1.65 -1.76
N MET A 56 -12.27 -1.22 -2.23
CA MET A 56 -12.02 0.13 -2.73
C MET A 56 -12.84 0.43 -3.99
N TYR A 57 -12.90 -0.52 -4.92
CA TYR A 57 -13.73 -0.41 -6.13
C TYR A 57 -15.21 -0.76 -5.91
N ARG A 58 -15.61 -1.13 -4.68
CA ARG A 58 -16.96 -1.64 -4.37
C ARG A 58 -17.38 -2.75 -5.34
N ALA A 59 -16.44 -3.66 -5.60
CA ALA A 59 -16.64 -4.76 -6.52
C ALA A 59 -17.87 -5.59 -6.10
N LYS A 60 -18.66 -5.97 -7.10
CA LYS A 60 -19.79 -6.89 -6.93
C LYS A 60 -19.38 -8.27 -7.39
N GLU A 61 -19.86 -9.28 -6.69
CA GLU A 61 -19.71 -10.67 -7.11
C GLU A 61 -20.49 -10.85 -8.43
N VAL A 62 -19.81 -11.35 -9.45
CA VAL A 62 -20.40 -11.60 -10.78
C VAL A 62 -20.87 -13.05 -10.84
N GLY A 63 -22.14 -13.26 -11.16
CA GLY A 63 -22.73 -14.56 -11.38
C GLY A 63 -22.57 -15.05 -12.83
N PRO A 64 -22.83 -16.34 -13.10
CA PRO A 64 -22.71 -16.93 -14.44
C PRO A 64 -23.55 -16.24 -15.53
N ASN A 65 -24.64 -15.57 -15.13
CA ASN A 65 -25.55 -14.88 -16.04
C ASN A 65 -25.18 -13.40 -16.28
N ASP A 66 -24.23 -12.83 -15.51
CA ASP A 66 -23.94 -11.39 -15.58
C ASP A 66 -23.00 -11.05 -16.74
N PHE A 67 -22.11 -11.98 -17.13
CA PHE A 67 -21.18 -11.82 -18.24
C PHE A 67 -20.97 -13.13 -19.01
N PRO A 68 -21.78 -13.40 -20.06
CA PRO A 68 -21.70 -14.64 -20.86
C PRO A 68 -20.44 -14.76 -21.74
N GLY A 69 -19.50 -13.82 -21.66
CA GLY A 69 -18.20 -13.87 -22.36
C GLY A 69 -16.99 -14.00 -21.42
N LEU A 70 -17.21 -14.22 -20.11
CA LEU A 70 -16.13 -14.45 -19.14
C LEU A 70 -15.73 -15.93 -19.02
N TYR A 71 -16.52 -16.84 -19.62
CA TYR A 71 -16.31 -18.28 -19.66
C TYR A 71 -16.00 -18.76 -21.08
#